data_AF-A0A9D7M0F6-F1
#
_entry.id   AF-A0A9D7M0F6-F1
#
_cell.length_a   1.000
_cell.length_b   1.000
_cell.length_c   1.000
_cell.angle_alpha   90.00
_cell.angle_beta   90.00
_cell.angle_gamma   90.00
#
_symmetry.space_group_name_H-M   'P 1'
#
loop_
_entity.id
_entity.type
_entity.pdbx_description
1 polymer ?
#
loop_
_entity_poly.entity_id
_entity_poly.type
_entity_poly.pdbx_seq_one_letter_code
_entity_poly.pdbx_strand_id
1 'polypeptide(L)'
;MKKILFIVVVIISGSLSQVNAQESKAPASCKVYMNDKVINDVTIADALAWTELTPPTVQCDDGKIYKLETFQINYLTLKPFMNKDFGIGEGGFPILAREAIKNGNVGDTVILKEVTYIDEKGNKNTLPIISIKLK
;
A
#
# COMPACT_ATOMS: atom_id res chain seq x y z
N MET A 1 2.94 72.62 31.21
CA MET A 1 3.40 72.31 29.83
C MET A 1 3.62 70.81 29.74
N LYS A 2 2.90 70.13 28.84
CA LYS A 2 2.71 68.66 28.77
C LYS A 2 3.99 67.93 28.32
N LYS A 3 4.41 66.91 29.07
CA LYS A 3 5.42 65.93 28.65
C LYS A 3 4.73 64.83 27.84
N ILE A 4 5.12 64.65 26.58
CA ILE A 4 4.59 63.59 25.70
C ILE A 4 5.51 62.38 25.84
N LEU A 5 4.94 61.27 26.30
CA LEU A 5 5.59 59.97 26.41
C LEU A 5 5.30 59.19 25.12
N PHE A 6 6.34 58.91 24.31
CA PHE A 6 6.22 58.05 23.12
C PHE A 6 6.43 56.60 23.56
N ILE A 7 5.38 55.78 23.44
CA ILE A 7 5.45 54.32 23.58
C ILE A 7 5.76 53.75 22.20
N VAL A 8 6.95 53.16 22.05
CA VAL A 8 7.34 52.39 20.86
C VAL A 8 6.83 50.96 21.02
N VAL A 9 5.81 50.60 20.25
CA VAL A 9 5.32 49.22 20.15
C VAL A 9 6.19 48.48 19.14
N VAL A 10 7.02 47.56 19.63
CA VAL A 10 7.78 46.62 18.80
C VAL A 10 6.85 45.48 18.40
N ILE A 11 6.43 45.46 17.13
CA ILE A 11 5.65 44.36 16.56
C ILE A 11 6.64 43.26 16.18
N ILE A 12 6.66 42.20 16.99
CA ILE A 12 7.41 40.97 16.70
C ILE A 12 6.63 40.22 15.61
N SER A 13 7.04 40.37 14.36
CA SER A 13 6.53 39.57 13.24
C SER A 13 7.09 38.15 13.34
N GLY A 14 6.41 37.30 14.12
CA GLY A 14 6.64 35.86 14.10
C GLY A 14 6.19 35.30 12.77
N SER A 15 7.14 34.90 11.92
CA SER A 15 6.88 34.07 10.75
C SER A 15 6.36 32.72 11.23
N LEU A 16 5.04 32.59 11.30
CA LEU A 16 4.37 31.29 11.39
C LEU A 16 4.65 30.57 10.07
N SER A 17 5.68 29.72 10.07
CA SER A 17 5.84 28.72 9.04
C SER A 17 4.57 27.88 9.03
N GLN A 18 3.73 28.11 8.02
CA GLN A 18 2.62 27.25 7.69
C GLN A 18 3.24 25.90 7.32
N VAL A 19 3.35 25.01 8.31
CA VAL A 19 3.54 23.59 8.08
C VAL A 19 2.27 23.16 7.37
N ASN A 20 2.34 23.12 6.04
CA ASN A 20 1.31 22.55 5.20
C ASN A 20 1.32 21.06 5.52
N ALA A 21 0.63 20.67 6.60
CA ALA A 21 0.27 19.31 6.90
C ALA A 21 -0.74 18.92 5.82
N GLN A 22 -0.24 18.64 4.62
CA GLN A 22 -1.02 18.02 3.57
C GLN A 22 -1.50 16.71 4.16
N GLU A 23 -2.78 16.68 4.50
CA GLU A 23 -3.47 15.53 5.03
C GLU A 23 -3.13 14.35 4.12
N SER A 24 -2.33 13.42 4.65
CA SER A 24 -1.82 12.27 3.89
C SER A 24 -3.02 11.40 3.55
N LYS A 25 -3.66 11.70 2.42
CA LYS A 25 -4.79 10.93 1.91
C LYS A 25 -4.34 9.48 1.78
N ALA A 26 -5.11 8.57 2.36
CA ALA A 26 -4.84 7.14 2.21
C ALA A 26 -4.77 6.78 0.71
N PRO A 27 -3.80 5.93 0.31
CA PRO A 27 -3.65 5.56 -1.09
C PRO A 27 -4.94 4.92 -1.62
N ALA A 28 -5.30 5.17 -2.88
CA ALA A 28 -6.51 4.62 -3.47
C ALA A 28 -6.24 3.32 -4.24
N SER A 29 -5.00 3.13 -4.71
CA SER A 29 -4.59 1.96 -5.48
C SER A 29 -3.13 1.59 -5.25
N CYS A 30 -2.82 0.29 -5.36
CA CYS A 30 -1.47 -0.23 -5.23
C CYS A 30 -1.17 -1.28 -6.31
N LYS A 31 0.09 -1.37 -6.70
CA LYS A 31 0.61 -2.27 -7.73
C LYS A 31 1.77 -3.10 -7.18
N VAL A 32 1.97 -4.28 -7.76
CA VAL A 32 3.11 -5.15 -7.45
C VAL A 32 4.42 -4.39 -7.63
N TYR A 33 5.27 -4.42 -6.61
CA TYR A 33 6.61 -3.86 -6.65
C TYR A 33 7.62 -4.95 -6.31
N MET A 34 8.57 -5.18 -7.22
CA MET A 34 9.68 -6.11 -7.01
C MET A 34 10.81 -5.79 -7.99
N ASN A 35 12.04 -6.19 -7.67
CA ASN A 35 13.23 -5.90 -8.49
C ASN A 35 13.36 -4.40 -8.83
N ASP A 36 13.12 -3.55 -7.83
CA ASP A 36 13.19 -2.08 -7.91
C ASP A 36 12.31 -1.43 -8.98
N LYS A 37 11.19 -2.08 -9.33
CA LYS A 37 10.24 -1.56 -10.32
C LYS A 37 8.80 -1.95 -10.01
N VAL A 38 7.88 -1.11 -10.50
CA VAL A 38 6.46 -1.45 -10.58
C VAL A 38 6.22 -2.39 -11.74
N ILE A 39 5.46 -3.44 -11.49
CA ILE A 39 5.02 -4.39 -12.51
C ILE A 39 3.59 -4.03 -12.92
N ASN A 40 3.43 -3.44 -14.11
CA ASN A 40 2.12 -3.04 -14.62
C ASN A 40 1.36 -4.23 -15.23
N ASP A 41 2.09 -5.15 -15.84
CA ASP A 41 1.57 -6.33 -16.51
C ASP A 41 2.12 -7.57 -15.78
N VAL A 42 1.37 -8.03 -14.79
CA VAL A 42 1.82 -9.11 -13.90
C VAL A 42 1.57 -10.46 -14.57
N THR A 43 2.64 -11.11 -15.03
CA THR A 43 2.57 -12.50 -15.49
C THR A 43 2.39 -13.45 -14.31
N ILE A 44 2.05 -14.72 -14.58
CA ILE A 44 2.02 -15.76 -13.53
C ILE A 44 3.39 -15.89 -12.84
N ALA A 45 4.48 -15.85 -13.61
CA ALA A 45 5.84 -15.93 -13.05
C ALA A 45 6.15 -14.72 -12.15
N ASP A 46 5.71 -13.53 -12.57
CA ASP A 46 5.84 -12.33 -11.76
C ASP A 46 5.05 -12.43 -10.45
N ALA A 47 3.79 -12.87 -10.53
CA ALA A 47 2.96 -13.05 -9.35
C ALA A 47 3.59 -14.05 -8.37
N LEU A 48 4.14 -15.16 -8.87
CA LEU A 48 4.84 -16.14 -8.04
C LEU A 48 6.08 -15.56 -7.36
N ALA A 49 6.96 -14.90 -8.13
CA ALA A 49 8.16 -14.26 -7.58
C ALA A 49 7.80 -13.20 -6.52
N TRP A 50 6.72 -12.45 -6.74
CA TRP A 50 6.21 -11.51 -5.76
C TRP A 50 5.69 -12.20 -4.49
N THR A 51 4.95 -13.31 -4.62
CA THR A 51 4.47 -14.08 -3.45
C THR A 51 5.58 -14.77 -2.65
N GLU A 52 6.77 -14.90 -3.23
CA GLU A 52 7.98 -15.43 -2.58
C GLU A 52 8.72 -14.41 -1.73
N LEU A 53 8.42 -13.12 -1.92
CA LEU A 53 8.93 -12.06 -1.05
C LEU A 53 8.26 -12.15 0.32
N THR A 54 9.07 -12.09 1.37
CA THR A 54 8.60 -12.08 2.76
C THR A 54 9.23 -10.90 3.51
N PRO A 55 8.48 -9.78 3.72
CA PRO A 55 7.12 -9.51 3.27
C PRO A 55 7.03 -9.11 1.78
N PRO A 56 5.89 -9.38 1.12
CA PRO A 56 5.63 -8.87 -0.22
C PRO A 56 5.50 -7.35 -0.21
N THR A 57 5.91 -6.72 -1.31
CA THR A 57 5.94 -5.25 -1.44
C THR A 57 5.03 -4.73 -2.54
N VAL A 58 4.42 -3.58 -2.31
CA VAL A 58 3.61 -2.86 -3.30
C VAL A 58 4.00 -1.40 -3.34
N GLN A 59 3.86 -0.76 -4.50
CA GLN A 59 3.89 0.69 -4.61
C GLN A 59 2.47 1.19 -4.81
N CYS A 60 2.07 2.20 -4.03
CA CYS A 60 0.77 2.82 -4.16
C CYS A 60 0.82 4.15 -4.92
N ASP A 61 -0.35 4.70 -5.25
CA ASP A 61 -0.50 5.94 -6.03
C ASP A 61 0.04 7.20 -5.35
N ASP A 62 0.35 7.13 -4.06
CA ASP A 62 1.11 8.14 -3.32
C ASP A 62 2.63 8.08 -3.57
N GLY A 63 3.09 7.13 -4.38
CA GLY A 63 4.49 6.91 -4.74
C GLY A 63 5.31 6.14 -3.71
N LYS A 64 4.72 5.79 -2.55
CA LYS A 64 5.42 5.07 -1.48
C LYS A 64 5.38 3.57 -1.70
N ILE A 65 6.42 2.90 -1.18
CA ILE A 65 6.55 1.44 -1.18
C ILE A 65 6.16 0.93 0.19
N TYR A 66 5.24 -0.02 0.23
CA TYR A 66 4.71 -0.63 1.44
C TYR A 66 5.09 -2.10 1.49
N LYS A 67 5.57 -2.53 2.67
CA LYS A 67 5.75 -3.93 3.03
C LYS A 67 4.47 -4.44 3.67
N LEU A 68 3.88 -5.49 3.12
CA LEU A 68 2.60 -6.00 3.60
C LEU A 68 2.81 -6.87 4.85
N GLU A 69 2.10 -6.54 5.92
CA GLU A 69 2.18 -7.20 7.22
C GLU A 69 1.15 -8.33 7.34
N THR A 70 -0.14 -7.99 7.19
CA THR A 70 -1.24 -8.97 7.19
C THR A 70 -2.21 -8.67 6.07
N PHE A 71 -2.79 -9.70 5.46
CA PHE A 71 -3.76 -9.56 4.38
C PHE A 71 -4.57 -10.85 4.20
N GLN A 72 -5.86 -10.74 3.88
CA GLN A 72 -6.67 -11.89 3.44
C GLN A 72 -6.45 -12.13 1.95
N ILE A 73 -6.29 -13.38 1.53
CA ILE A 73 -6.05 -13.75 0.14
C ILE A 73 -7.30 -14.40 -0.46
N ASN A 74 -7.82 -13.79 -1.53
CA ASN A 74 -8.80 -14.41 -2.42
C ASN A 74 -8.19 -14.61 -3.80
N TYR A 75 -8.52 -15.72 -4.45
CA TYR A 75 -8.19 -15.99 -5.83
C TYR A 75 -9.46 -16.13 -6.64
N LEU A 76 -9.59 -15.30 -7.67
CA LEU A 76 -10.72 -15.29 -8.59
C LEU A 76 -10.31 -15.97 -9.89
N THR A 77 -10.81 -17.18 -10.11
CA THR A 77 -10.73 -17.88 -11.40
C THR A 77 -11.82 -17.37 -12.32
N LEU A 78 -11.48 -17.02 -13.57
CA LEU A 78 -12.46 -16.50 -14.54
C LEU A 78 -13.26 -17.63 -15.21
N LYS A 79 -12.63 -18.78 -15.47
CA LYS A 79 -13.25 -19.91 -16.19
C LYS A 79 -12.84 -21.27 -15.58
N PRO A 80 -13.77 -22.00 -14.95
CA PRO A 80 -15.10 -21.55 -14.53
C PRO A 80 -14.98 -20.40 -13.53
N PHE A 81 -16.00 -19.55 -13.45
CA PHE A 81 -16.01 -18.46 -12.49
C PHE A 81 -16.05 -19.02 -11.07
N MET A 82 -14.97 -18.80 -10.31
CA MET A 82 -14.85 -19.25 -8.92
C MET A 82 -14.09 -18.23 -8.10
N ASN A 83 -14.52 -17.98 -6.87
CA ASN A 83 -13.78 -17.17 -5.91
C ASN A 83 -13.41 -18.06 -4.72
N LYS A 84 -12.12 -18.28 -4.53
CA LYS A 84 -11.60 -19.12 -3.46
C LYS A 84 -10.84 -18.29 -2.44
N ASP A 85 -11.18 -18.46 -1.17
CA ASP A 85 -10.46 -17.89 -0.04
C ASP A 85 -9.31 -18.82 0.37
N PHE A 86 -8.14 -18.24 0.63
CA PHE A 86 -6.94 -18.96 1.08
C PHE A 86 -6.50 -18.56 2.50
N GLY A 87 -7.31 -17.79 3.21
CA GLY A 87 -7.04 -17.33 4.57
C GLY A 87 -6.18 -16.07 4.63
N ILE A 88 -5.49 -15.91 5.76
CA ILE A 88 -4.66 -14.74 6.07
C ILE A 88 -3.20 -15.07 5.81
N GLY A 89 -2.51 -14.17 5.12
CA GLY A 89 -1.06 -14.14 5.03
C GLY A 89 -0.50 -13.23 6.12
N GLU A 90 0.46 -13.73 6.90
CA GLU A 90 1.20 -12.98 7.91
C GLU A 90 2.65 -12.87 7.44
N GLY A 91 3.01 -11.72 6.87
CA GLY A 91 4.32 -11.48 6.26
C GLY A 91 4.62 -12.32 5.01
N GLY A 92 3.67 -13.11 4.50
CA GLY A 92 3.87 -13.97 3.34
C GLY A 92 2.61 -14.69 2.89
N PHE A 93 2.64 -15.24 1.67
CA PHE A 93 1.51 -15.97 1.10
C PHE A 93 1.47 -17.43 1.59
N PRO A 94 0.29 -17.96 1.97
CA PRO A 94 0.10 -19.39 2.22
C PRO A 94 0.47 -20.24 1.00
N ILE A 95 1.02 -21.44 1.23
CA ILE A 95 1.47 -22.35 0.16
C ILE A 95 0.33 -22.63 -0.84
N LEU A 96 -0.88 -22.87 -0.35
CA LEU A 96 -2.04 -23.16 -1.20
C LEU A 96 -2.43 -21.98 -2.11
N ALA A 97 -2.23 -20.74 -1.65
CA ALA A 97 -2.45 -19.56 -2.49
C ALA A 97 -1.39 -19.48 -3.61
N ARG A 98 -0.13 -19.76 -3.27
CA ARG A 98 0.98 -19.80 -4.24
C ARG A 98 0.76 -20.89 -5.29
N GLU A 99 0.29 -22.07 -4.88
CA GLU A 99 -0.05 -23.16 -5.79
C GLU A 99 -1.22 -22.79 -6.72
N ALA A 100 -2.23 -22.07 -6.22
CA ALA A 100 -3.33 -21.60 -7.04
C ALA A 100 -2.86 -20.59 -8.10
N ILE A 101 -1.98 -19.66 -7.73
CA ILE A 101 -1.35 -18.71 -8.67
C ILE A 101 -0.51 -19.46 -9.70
N LYS A 102 0.30 -20.44 -9.27
CA LYS A 102 1.18 -21.23 -10.14
C LYS A 102 0.42 -21.96 -11.24
N ASN A 103 -0.76 -22.48 -10.89
CA ASN A 103 -1.65 -23.20 -11.80
C ASN A 103 -2.74 -22.29 -12.39
N GLY A 104 -2.58 -20.98 -12.24
CA GLY A 104 -3.54 -19.98 -12.69
C GLY A 104 -3.60 -19.84 -14.20
N ASN A 105 -4.62 -19.14 -14.66
CA ASN A 105 -4.79 -18.80 -16.08
C ASN A 105 -4.76 -17.29 -16.29
N VAL A 106 -4.43 -16.89 -17.52
CA VAL A 106 -4.56 -15.50 -17.97
C VAL A 106 -5.99 -15.01 -17.75
N GLY A 107 -6.11 -13.86 -17.08
CA GLY A 107 -7.39 -13.25 -16.71
C GLY A 107 -7.88 -13.57 -15.30
N ASP A 108 -7.32 -14.59 -14.64
CA ASP A 108 -7.56 -14.82 -13.21
C ASP A 108 -7.02 -13.64 -12.38
N THR A 109 -7.51 -13.48 -11.14
CA THR A 109 -7.14 -12.32 -10.30
C THR A 109 -6.80 -12.74 -8.87
N VAL A 110 -5.64 -12.31 -8.38
CA VAL A 110 -5.27 -12.36 -6.97
C VAL A 110 -5.81 -11.09 -6.29
N ILE A 111 -6.58 -11.25 -5.21
CA ILE A 111 -7.20 -10.15 -4.48
C ILE A 111 -6.73 -10.21 -3.03
N LEU A 112 -6.15 -9.12 -2.55
CA LEU A 112 -5.79 -8.94 -1.14
C LEU A 112 -6.76 -7.97 -0.49
N LYS A 113 -7.37 -8.40 0.62
CA LYS A 113 -8.28 -7.59 1.45
C LYS A 113 -7.68 -7.39 2.84
N GLU A 114 -8.22 -6.43 3.57
CA GLU A 114 -7.78 -6.10 4.95
C GLU A 114 -6.26 -5.95 5.05
N VAL A 115 -5.66 -5.37 3.99
CA VAL A 115 -4.21 -5.28 3.86
C VAL A 115 -3.70 -4.29 4.88
N THR A 116 -2.69 -4.69 5.65
CA THR A 116 -2.06 -3.83 6.64
C THR A 116 -0.57 -3.73 6.45
N TYR A 117 0.01 -2.66 7.00
CA TYR A 117 1.46 -2.45 7.08
C TYR A 117 1.82 -1.78 8.41
N ILE A 118 3.10 -1.85 8.78
CA ILE A 118 3.65 -1.12 9.92
C ILE A 118 4.39 0.11 9.39
N ASP A 119 4.03 1.29 9.90
CA ASP A 119 4.70 2.54 9.54
C ASP A 119 6.05 2.73 10.27
N GLU A 120 6.79 3.79 9.93
CA GLU A 120 8.08 4.12 10.55
C GLU A 120 8.00 4.37 12.06
N LYS A 121 6.80 4.63 12.59
CA LYS A 121 6.53 4.87 14.01
C LYS A 121 6.06 3.59 14.73
N GLY A 122 5.94 2.47 14.03
CA GLY A 122 5.47 1.20 14.57
C GLY A 122 3.95 1.05 14.62
N ASN A 123 3.18 1.95 14.00
CA ASN A 123 1.72 1.84 14.00
C ASN A 123 1.24 0.92 12.88
N LYS A 124 0.25 0.08 13.19
CA LYS A 124 -0.46 -0.73 12.21
C LYS A 124 -1.49 0.13 11.48
N ASN A 125 -1.33 0.22 10.17
CA ASN A 125 -2.19 0.99 9.27
C ASN A 125 -2.77 0.08 8.18
N THR A 126 -3.84 0.53 7.51
CA THR A 126 -4.50 -0.21 6.43
C THR A 126 -4.20 0.38 5.06
N LEU A 127 -4.23 -0.49 4.05
CA LEU A 127 -4.14 -0.16 2.63
C LEU A 127 -5.46 -0.50 1.93
N PRO A 128 -5.71 0.08 0.75
CA PRO A 128 -6.85 -0.32 -0.08
C PRO A 128 -6.77 -1.79 -0.48
N ILE A 129 -7.89 -2.32 -0.99
CA ILE A 129 -7.92 -3.64 -1.61
C ILE A 129 -6.95 -3.65 -2.79
N ILE A 130 -6.10 -4.68 -2.85
CA ILE A 130 -5.12 -4.85 -3.92
C ILE A 130 -5.63 -5.95 -4.85
N SER A 131 -5.81 -5.65 -6.13
CA SER A 131 -6.31 -6.62 -7.12
C SER A 131 -5.34 -6.72 -8.28
N ILE A 132 -4.83 -7.93 -8.53
CA ILE A 132 -3.79 -8.22 -9.51
C ILE A 132 -4.34 -9.22 -10.50
N LYS A 133 -4.61 -8.76 -11.73
CA LYS A 133 -5.03 -9.63 -12.83
C LYS A 133 -3.79 -10.26 -13.47
N LEU A 134 -3.80 -11.58 -13.60
CA LEU A 134 -2.72 -12.35 -14.23
C LEU A 134 -2.79 -12.19 -15.75
N LYS A 135 -1.64 -11.93 -16.36
CA LYS A 135 -1.46 -11.79 -17.81
C LYS A 135 -0.66 -12.93 -18.42
#